data_AF-A0A2G9YUY7-F1
#
_entry.id   AF-A0A2G9YUY7-F1
#
_cell.length_a   1.000
_cell.length_b   1.000
_cell.length_c   1.000
_cell.angle_alpha   90.00
_cell.angle_beta   90.00
_cell.angle_gamma   90.00
#
_symmetry.space_group_name_H-M   'P 1'
#
loop_
_entity.id
_entity.type
_entity.pdbx_description
1 polymer ?
#
loop_
_entity_poly.entity_id
_entity_poly.type
_entity_poly.pdbx_seq_one_letter_code
_entity_poly.pdbx_strand_id
1 'polypeptide(L)'
;MRDPRKNNYDNKDFSKTEIPSLRETIKQKEGNLEMLRRRAETLKELEERELSILDEELKGVKTRLKMLFGFQEEKVVNTEKEIEEISKLIEKTREEVNILERELPKILEVYYEKIETFPLSNKEKRELLKPEALAEISTEEYIALWRKLNPHFLTHITRQGFRDHVVWSSHSLGFKDFHNGFEEILKLDKSLFPPIAVEGLISRDKETIKKFLENQGVMQAKNEEEAKKKLSDKLNFHMAVAPKYADKTAVHFGAQIVENGHYGGEEDNEIFFVFPSDVLASQYKFNFNGEKKDFGSLQHETGWNDVFVWPSDLNNPGILLDAGIVFLPENTLVDSETGSRYHSEKKIIDGEETRTMIKDEKLINAFCDWAAELNEKSPVVEAYKEYKKSSHSNWKEIQRNFLIILEKDLGEIGFCKEAIASIEDSIARNGHNVFEKTGELYGIKYANFREAMEKLLMDNYSHCPGFKLAEKPIRAKEYWENYFSKNPKLKPKHIVYYNGDPTEAVKDFQKENNFNKQADASEKEGKLLGFDDNHVYLNEAQNIDLKNPKNPDSLTNLNKKLGYDELVKTAHEIIKEHYEEK
;
A
#
# COMPACT_ATOMS: atom_id res chain seq x y z
N MET A 1 48.97 18.61 -4.20
CA MET A 1 49.59 18.72 -2.86
C MET A 1 48.50 19.03 -1.84
N ARG A 2 48.43 18.20 -0.77
CA ARG A 2 47.69 18.29 0.52
C ARG A 2 46.16 18.09 0.56
N ASP A 3 45.81 16.85 0.94
CA ASP A 3 44.64 16.39 1.69
C ASP A 3 44.55 17.09 3.08
N PRO A 4 43.34 17.42 3.56
CA PRO A 4 43.02 16.98 4.92
C PRO A 4 41.57 16.51 5.11
N ARG A 5 41.43 15.21 5.40
CA ARG A 5 40.39 14.59 6.23
C ARG A 5 40.35 15.27 7.62
N LYS A 6 39.16 15.62 8.12
CA LYS A 6 38.71 15.40 9.52
C LYS A 6 37.28 15.95 9.79
N ASN A 7 36.38 15.00 10.08
CA ASN A 7 35.31 14.94 11.10
C ASN A 7 34.44 16.17 11.43
N ASN A 8 33.11 16.00 11.41
CA ASN A 8 32.32 15.72 12.63
C ASN A 8 30.86 15.37 12.29
N TYR A 9 30.48 14.12 12.53
CA TYR A 9 29.09 13.67 12.66
C TYR A 9 28.76 13.61 14.15
N ASP A 10 27.78 14.40 14.60
CA ASP A 10 27.21 14.27 15.94
C ASP A 10 26.10 13.21 15.91
N ASN A 11 26.43 12.06 16.49
CA ASN A 11 25.56 10.93 16.75
C ASN A 11 24.82 11.17 18.07
N LYS A 12 23.49 11.27 18.06
CA LYS A 12 22.64 11.17 19.27
C LYS A 12 21.81 9.88 19.24
N ASP A 13 22.39 8.88 19.89
CA ASP A 13 21.82 7.90 20.82
C ASP A 13 20.36 7.42 20.60
N PHE A 14 20.19 6.39 19.76
CA PHE A 14 19.03 5.46 19.75
C PHE A 14 19.46 4.02 20.07
N SER A 15 20.51 3.83 20.87
CA SER A 15 21.23 2.55 20.96
C SER A 15 21.11 1.76 22.27
N LYS A 16 20.10 2.00 23.11
CA LYS A 16 20.14 1.49 24.50
C LYS A 16 19.13 0.44 24.94
N THR A 17 18.21 -0.07 24.10
CA THR A 17 17.32 -1.16 24.56
C THR A 17 17.06 -2.32 23.59
N GLU A 18 17.22 -2.18 22.27
CA GLU A 18 16.92 -3.30 21.34
C GLU A 18 18.15 -3.94 20.67
N ILE A 19 19.26 -3.21 20.55
CA ILE A 19 20.54 -3.76 20.04
C ILE A 19 21.18 -4.80 20.98
N PRO A 20 21.08 -4.71 22.33
CA PRO A 20 21.64 -5.73 23.21
C PRO A 20 20.98 -7.11 23.02
N SER A 21 19.66 -7.15 22.85
CA SER A 21 18.87 -8.40 22.69
C SER A 21 19.26 -9.18 21.41
N LEU A 22 19.40 -8.48 20.29
CA LEU A 22 19.84 -9.08 19.02
C LEU A 22 21.32 -9.49 19.06
N ARG A 23 22.19 -8.69 19.68
CA ARG A 23 23.60 -9.07 19.87
C ARG A 23 23.74 -10.28 20.78
N GLU A 24 22.91 -10.38 21.82
CA GLU A 24 22.93 -11.50 22.75
C GLU A 24 22.39 -12.78 22.09
N THR A 25 21.33 -12.67 21.28
CA THR A 25 20.81 -13.78 20.47
C THR A 25 21.80 -14.26 19.40
N ILE A 26 22.46 -13.34 18.69
CA ILE A 26 23.51 -13.67 17.70
C ILE A 26 24.69 -14.34 18.41
N LYS A 27 25.13 -13.80 19.55
CA LYS A 27 26.22 -14.37 20.34
C LYS A 27 25.87 -15.75 20.91
N GLN A 28 24.61 -15.99 21.24
CA GLN A 28 24.10 -17.30 21.66
C GLN A 28 24.08 -18.31 20.50
N LYS A 29 23.64 -17.87 19.30
CA LYS A 29 23.67 -18.70 18.10
C LYS A 29 25.09 -19.01 17.64
N GLU A 30 26.00 -18.04 17.69
CA GLU A 30 27.44 -18.23 17.43
C GLU A 30 28.08 -19.18 18.45
N GLY A 31 27.71 -19.08 19.74
CA GLY A 31 28.14 -20.02 20.77
C GLY A 31 27.65 -21.45 20.53
N ASN A 32 26.41 -21.62 20.09
CA ASN A 32 25.86 -22.93 19.73
C ASN A 32 26.53 -23.50 18.46
N LEU A 33 26.83 -22.65 17.47
CA LEU A 33 27.51 -23.06 16.24
C LEU A 33 28.96 -23.51 16.53
N GLU A 34 29.66 -22.78 17.40
CA GLU A 34 31.01 -23.11 17.85
C GLU A 34 31.02 -24.42 18.67
N MET A 35 30.01 -24.64 19.52
CA MET A 35 29.84 -25.90 20.25
C MET A 35 29.61 -27.08 19.30
N LEU A 36 28.78 -26.90 18.27
CA LEU A 36 28.54 -27.94 17.26
C LEU A 36 29.80 -28.22 16.41
N ARG A 37 30.57 -27.19 16.05
CA ARG A 37 31.86 -27.37 15.36
C ARG A 37 32.86 -28.15 16.21
N ARG A 38 33.02 -27.77 17.48
CA ARG A 38 33.89 -28.52 18.42
C ARG A 38 33.44 -29.96 18.60
N ARG A 39 32.13 -30.21 18.64
CA ARG A 39 31.59 -31.57 18.76
C ARG A 39 31.84 -32.39 17.48
N ALA A 40 31.73 -31.78 16.30
CA ALA A 40 32.09 -32.43 15.04
C ALA A 40 33.59 -32.73 14.95
N GLU A 41 34.46 -31.80 15.37
CA GLU A 41 35.91 -32.02 15.47
C GLU A 41 36.25 -33.13 16.47
N THR A 42 35.62 -33.14 17.64
CA THR A 42 35.82 -34.20 18.65
C THR A 42 35.37 -35.56 18.13
N LEU A 43 34.25 -35.64 17.41
CA LEU A 43 33.78 -36.87 16.79
C LEU A 43 34.75 -37.37 15.71
N LYS A 44 35.28 -36.46 14.89
CA LYS A 44 36.29 -36.76 13.89
C LYS A 44 37.60 -37.26 14.51
N GLU A 45 38.06 -36.62 15.58
CA GLU A 45 39.23 -37.07 16.35
C GLU A 45 39.01 -38.43 17.00
N LEU A 46 37.80 -38.70 17.53
CA LEU A 46 37.46 -40.01 18.09
C LEU A 46 37.40 -41.10 17.01
N GLU A 47 36.86 -40.80 15.84
CA GLU A 47 36.81 -41.73 14.71
C GLU A 47 38.23 -42.01 14.17
N GLU A 48 39.08 -40.99 14.02
CA GLU A 48 40.48 -41.15 13.63
C GLU A 48 41.28 -41.94 14.69
N ARG A 49 40.97 -41.74 15.98
CA ARG A 49 41.62 -42.45 17.09
C ARG A 49 41.17 -43.91 17.20
N GLU A 50 39.88 -44.19 17.03
CA GLU A 50 39.36 -45.57 16.98
C GLU A 50 39.93 -46.31 15.76
N LEU A 51 40.00 -45.66 14.59
CA LEU A 51 40.63 -46.21 13.40
C LEU A 51 42.13 -46.46 13.61
N SER A 52 42.84 -45.57 14.32
CA SER A 52 44.25 -45.77 14.67
C SER A 52 44.45 -46.92 15.65
N ILE A 53 43.57 -47.09 16.64
CA ILE A 53 43.64 -48.21 17.60
C ILE A 53 43.36 -49.52 16.87
N LEU A 54 42.36 -49.55 16.00
CA LEU A 54 42.06 -50.70 15.15
C LEU A 54 43.23 -51.04 14.21
N ASP A 55 43.92 -50.05 13.63
CA ASP A 55 45.10 -50.29 12.78
C ASP A 55 46.30 -50.82 13.57
N GLU A 56 46.53 -50.33 14.80
CA GLU A 56 47.56 -50.86 15.69
C GLU A 56 47.23 -52.28 16.19
N GLU A 57 45.97 -52.55 16.53
CA GLU A 57 45.51 -53.89 16.90
C GLU A 57 45.62 -54.86 15.72
N LEU A 58 45.24 -54.43 14.51
CA LEU A 58 45.39 -55.21 13.28
C LEU A 58 46.87 -55.50 12.97
N LYS A 59 47.77 -54.52 13.15
CA LYS A 59 49.23 -54.71 13.06
C LYS A 59 49.75 -55.66 14.14
N GLY A 60 49.23 -55.58 15.36
CA GLY A 60 49.57 -56.46 16.47
C GLY A 60 49.09 -57.90 16.26
N VAL A 61 47.91 -58.09 15.68
CA VAL A 61 47.35 -59.38 15.28
C VAL A 61 48.14 -59.94 14.08
N LYS A 62 48.46 -59.11 13.08
CA LYS A 62 49.30 -59.47 11.91
C LYS A 62 50.70 -59.92 12.34
N THR A 63 51.30 -59.25 13.31
CA THR A 63 52.61 -59.61 13.88
C THR A 63 52.55 -60.90 14.71
N ARG A 64 51.49 -61.08 15.50
CA ARG A 64 51.26 -62.33 16.28
C ARG A 64 50.98 -63.53 15.39
N LEU A 65 50.19 -63.37 14.33
CA LEU A 65 49.93 -64.41 13.33
C LEU A 65 51.20 -64.79 12.56
N LYS A 66 52.06 -63.81 12.22
CA LYS A 66 53.38 -64.06 11.62
C LYS A 66 54.36 -64.79 12.54
N MET A 67 54.30 -64.58 13.86
CA MET A 67 55.14 -65.27 14.84
C MET A 67 54.64 -66.69 15.18
N LEU A 68 53.33 -66.93 15.22
CA LEU A 68 52.75 -68.20 15.63
C LEU A 68 52.76 -69.28 14.54
N PHE A 69 52.80 -68.90 13.26
CA PHE A 69 52.59 -69.83 12.15
C PHE A 69 53.66 -69.69 11.07
N GLY A 70 54.91 -70.06 11.36
CA GLY A 70 55.99 -70.12 10.37
C GLY A 70 55.55 -70.75 9.03
N PHE A 71 55.13 -69.87 8.11
CA PHE A 71 54.53 -70.04 6.78
C PHE A 71 53.33 -71.00 6.59
N GLN A 72 52.24 -70.45 6.03
CA GLN A 72 51.51 -70.99 4.86
C GLN A 72 50.80 -69.84 4.12
N GLU A 73 51.32 -69.45 2.94
CA GLU A 73 50.99 -68.23 2.18
C GLU A 73 49.54 -68.14 1.66
N GLU A 74 48.82 -69.25 1.49
CA GLU A 74 47.56 -69.25 0.71
C GLU A 74 46.36 -68.64 1.47
N LYS A 75 46.26 -68.85 2.78
CA LYS A 75 45.19 -68.23 3.60
C LYS A 75 45.41 -66.74 3.83
N VAL A 76 46.66 -66.30 3.89
CA VAL A 76 47.02 -64.88 3.99
C VAL A 76 46.64 -64.14 2.71
N VAL A 77 46.87 -64.75 1.54
CA VAL A 77 46.48 -64.18 0.23
C VAL A 77 44.96 -64.01 0.08
N ASN A 78 44.15 -64.94 0.60
CA ASN A 78 42.69 -64.79 0.58
C ASN A 78 42.20 -63.68 1.52
N THR A 79 42.75 -63.58 2.73
CA THR A 79 42.41 -62.48 3.65
C THR A 79 42.90 -61.12 3.11
N GLU A 80 44.03 -61.08 2.40
CA GLU A 80 44.51 -59.85 1.74
C GLU A 80 43.59 -59.40 0.60
N LYS A 81 43.00 -60.34 -0.17
CA LYS A 81 41.98 -60.01 -1.18
C LYS A 81 40.70 -59.48 -0.56
N GLU A 82 40.22 -60.09 0.53
CA GLU A 82 39.02 -59.60 1.23
C GLU A 82 39.25 -58.21 1.83
N ILE A 83 40.44 -57.93 2.38
CA ILE A 83 40.82 -56.60 2.88
C ILE A 83 40.89 -55.57 1.73
N GLU A 84 41.42 -55.95 0.57
CA GLU A 84 41.48 -55.09 -0.63
C GLU A 84 40.07 -54.77 -1.16
N GLU A 85 39.16 -55.75 -1.17
CA GLU A 85 37.76 -55.56 -1.57
C GLU A 85 37.01 -54.67 -0.58
N ILE A 86 37.20 -54.87 0.73
CA ILE A 86 36.64 -54.01 1.78
C ILE A 86 37.20 -52.58 1.65
N SER A 87 38.51 -52.43 1.39
CA SER A 87 39.14 -51.12 1.23
C SER A 87 38.57 -50.36 0.03
N LYS A 88 38.35 -51.04 -1.10
CA LYS A 88 37.68 -50.47 -2.28
C LYS A 88 36.22 -50.08 -2.00
N LEU A 89 35.51 -50.88 -1.21
CA LEU A 89 34.15 -50.56 -0.80
C LEU A 89 34.12 -49.32 0.11
N ILE A 90 35.07 -49.22 1.05
CA ILE A 90 35.23 -48.05 1.93
C ILE A 90 35.56 -46.79 1.12
N GLU A 91 36.47 -46.87 0.13
CA GLU A 91 36.77 -45.72 -0.73
C GLU A 91 35.56 -45.30 -1.55
N LYS A 92 34.83 -46.25 -2.14
CA LYS A 92 33.60 -45.96 -2.89
C LYS A 92 32.54 -45.30 -2.00
N THR A 93 32.32 -45.81 -0.79
CA THR A 93 31.38 -45.22 0.16
C THR A 93 31.85 -43.83 0.62
N ARG A 94 33.15 -43.61 0.84
CA ARG A 94 33.70 -42.28 1.13
C ARG A 94 33.49 -41.30 -0.02
N GLU A 95 33.60 -41.75 -1.25
CA GLU A 95 33.36 -40.91 -2.42
C GLU A 95 31.87 -40.55 -2.55
N GLU A 96 30.96 -41.50 -2.33
CA GLU A 96 29.50 -41.27 -2.28
C GLU A 96 29.12 -40.31 -1.13
N VAL A 97 29.71 -40.47 0.06
CA VAL A 97 29.51 -39.55 1.20
C VAL A 97 30.04 -38.15 0.87
N ASN A 98 31.23 -38.03 0.28
CA ASN A 98 31.78 -36.73 -0.12
C ASN A 98 30.93 -36.03 -1.19
N ILE A 99 30.32 -36.78 -2.12
CA ILE A 99 29.38 -36.24 -3.10
C ILE A 99 28.12 -35.74 -2.39
N LEU A 100 27.54 -36.55 -1.50
CA LEU A 100 26.37 -36.17 -0.71
C LEU A 100 26.65 -34.96 0.19
N GLU A 101 27.80 -34.87 0.86
CA GLU A 101 28.17 -33.72 1.69
C GLU A 101 28.34 -32.43 0.87
N ARG A 102 28.77 -32.53 -0.39
CA ARG A 102 28.87 -31.38 -1.31
C ARG A 102 27.52 -30.96 -1.87
N GLU A 103 26.60 -31.90 -2.07
CA GLU A 103 25.28 -31.62 -2.67
C GLU A 103 24.20 -31.31 -1.64
N LEU A 104 24.31 -31.83 -0.41
CA LEU A 104 23.33 -31.66 0.67
C LEU A 104 23.02 -30.19 0.98
N PRO A 105 24.00 -29.26 1.04
CA PRO A 105 23.70 -27.84 1.24
C PRO A 105 22.83 -27.26 0.12
N LYS A 106 23.07 -27.64 -1.14
CA LYS A 106 22.29 -27.19 -2.30
C LYS A 106 20.89 -27.78 -2.30
N ILE A 107 20.76 -29.05 -1.91
CA ILE A 107 19.46 -29.74 -1.78
C ILE A 107 18.64 -29.11 -0.65
N LEU A 108 19.28 -28.79 0.48
CA LEU A 108 18.64 -28.12 1.60
C LEU A 108 18.22 -26.69 1.24
N GLU A 109 19.07 -25.94 0.54
CA GLU A 109 18.75 -24.60 0.05
C GLU A 109 17.51 -24.63 -0.86
N VAL A 110 17.47 -25.54 -1.84
CA VAL A 110 16.30 -25.75 -2.73
C VAL A 110 15.07 -26.23 -1.95
N TYR A 111 15.24 -27.04 -0.91
CA TYR A 111 14.14 -27.54 -0.08
C TYR A 111 13.54 -26.43 0.78
N TYR A 112 14.37 -25.61 1.44
CA TYR A 112 13.92 -24.48 2.24
C TYR A 112 13.30 -23.39 1.36
N GLU A 113 13.89 -23.08 0.20
CA GLU A 113 13.31 -22.16 -0.78
C GLU A 113 11.91 -22.62 -1.25
N LYS A 114 11.74 -23.93 -1.48
CA LYS A 114 10.43 -24.51 -1.82
C LYS A 114 9.41 -24.47 -0.68
N ILE A 115 9.84 -24.62 0.57
CA ILE A 115 8.95 -24.55 1.74
C ILE A 115 8.54 -23.12 2.04
N GLU A 116 9.45 -22.17 1.83
CA GLU A 116 9.17 -20.74 2.00
C GLU A 116 8.18 -20.21 0.96
N THR A 117 8.09 -20.85 -0.20
CA THR A 117 7.22 -20.42 -1.32
C THR A 117 6.04 -21.36 -1.58
N PHE A 118 5.87 -22.43 -0.79
CA PHE A 118 4.75 -23.35 -0.98
C PHE A 118 3.41 -22.64 -0.73
N PRO A 119 2.50 -22.59 -1.73
CA PRO A 119 1.23 -21.89 -1.58
C PRO A 119 0.42 -22.46 -0.42
N LEU A 120 -0.21 -21.58 0.35
CA LEU A 120 -1.16 -22.00 1.38
C LEU A 120 -2.43 -22.58 0.74
N SER A 121 -3.03 -23.58 1.37
CA SER A 121 -4.38 -24.03 1.04
C SER A 121 -5.44 -23.03 1.52
N ASN A 122 -6.63 -23.05 0.91
CA ASN A 122 -7.74 -22.18 1.35
C ASN A 122 -8.12 -22.34 2.82
N LYS A 123 -7.94 -23.53 3.39
CA LYS A 123 -8.17 -23.77 4.83
C LYS A 123 -7.12 -23.05 5.67
N GLU A 124 -5.85 -23.11 5.27
CA GLU A 124 -4.76 -22.40 5.96
C GLU A 124 -4.92 -20.88 5.81
N LYS A 125 -5.27 -20.39 4.61
CA LYS A 125 -5.55 -18.97 4.36
C LYS A 125 -6.65 -18.45 5.30
N ARG A 126 -7.76 -19.18 5.46
CA ARG A 126 -8.85 -18.77 6.36
C ARG A 126 -8.43 -18.68 7.83
N GLU A 127 -7.46 -19.46 8.27
CA GLU A 127 -6.99 -19.46 9.66
C GLU A 127 -5.84 -18.47 9.90
N LEU A 128 -4.85 -18.43 9.01
CA LEU A 128 -3.63 -17.62 9.16
C LEU A 128 -3.81 -16.17 8.75
N LEU A 129 -4.80 -15.86 7.90
CA LEU A 129 -5.07 -14.50 7.41
C LEU A 129 -6.16 -13.78 8.19
N LYS A 130 -6.57 -14.30 9.36
CA LYS A 130 -7.49 -13.61 10.27
C LYS A 130 -6.87 -12.28 10.73
N PRO A 131 -7.64 -11.18 10.80
CA PRO A 131 -7.11 -9.89 11.22
C PRO A 131 -6.35 -9.92 12.56
N GLU A 132 -6.85 -10.70 13.53
CA GLU A 132 -6.23 -10.84 14.85
C GLU A 132 -4.89 -11.58 14.77
N ALA A 133 -4.77 -12.58 13.87
CA ALA A 133 -3.52 -13.30 13.69
C ALA A 133 -2.45 -12.40 13.03
N LEU A 134 -2.87 -11.61 12.04
CA LEU A 134 -1.98 -10.69 11.33
C LEU A 134 -1.51 -9.54 12.23
N ALA A 135 -2.36 -9.02 13.12
CA ALA A 135 -1.98 -7.97 14.06
C ALA A 135 -0.93 -8.40 15.11
N GLU A 136 -0.78 -9.70 15.37
CA GLU A 136 0.15 -10.23 16.37
C GLU A 136 1.55 -10.49 15.81
N ILE A 137 1.67 -10.83 14.52
CA ILE A 137 2.96 -11.17 13.89
C ILE A 137 3.81 -9.95 13.57
N SER A 138 5.13 -10.10 13.51
CA SER A 138 6.04 -9.04 13.04
C SER A 138 5.86 -8.72 11.55
N THR A 139 6.37 -7.58 11.10
CA THR A 139 6.35 -7.22 9.67
C THR A 139 7.13 -8.22 8.82
N GLU A 140 8.25 -8.75 9.33
CA GLU A 140 9.03 -9.78 8.65
C GLU A 140 8.26 -11.10 8.49
N GLU A 141 7.52 -11.49 9.53
CA GLU A 141 6.63 -12.67 9.49
C GLU A 141 5.45 -12.45 8.54
N TYR A 142 4.87 -11.24 8.51
CA TYR A 142 3.82 -10.87 7.56
C TYR A 142 4.31 -10.98 6.12
N ILE A 143 5.51 -10.44 5.83
CA ILE A 143 6.15 -10.53 4.51
C ILE A 143 6.40 -12.01 4.14
N ALA A 144 6.92 -12.81 5.08
CA ALA A 144 7.16 -14.23 4.85
C ALA A 144 5.85 -15.01 4.59
N LEU A 145 4.75 -14.64 5.25
CA LEU A 145 3.42 -15.18 5.00
C LEU A 145 2.92 -14.79 3.61
N TRP A 146 3.08 -13.53 3.20
CA TRP A 146 2.67 -13.06 1.87
C TRP A 146 3.42 -13.75 0.73
N ARG A 147 4.70 -14.13 0.90
CA ARG A 147 5.42 -14.94 -0.11
C ARG A 147 4.74 -16.27 -0.45
N LYS A 148 3.83 -16.76 0.39
CA LYS A 148 3.05 -18.00 0.20
C LYS A 148 1.63 -17.76 -0.32
N LEU A 149 1.28 -16.52 -0.63
CA LEU A 149 -0.02 -16.11 -1.16
C LEU A 149 0.13 -15.65 -2.62
N ASN A 150 -0.98 -15.27 -3.24
CA ASN A 150 -0.92 -14.68 -4.57
C ASN A 150 -0.23 -13.30 -4.47
N PRO A 151 0.51 -12.88 -5.52
CA PRO A 151 1.19 -11.58 -5.54
C PRO A 151 0.22 -10.41 -5.71
N HIS A 152 -1.08 -10.66 -5.78
CA HIS A 152 -2.09 -9.64 -5.97
C HIS A 152 -2.36 -8.87 -4.67
N PHE A 153 -2.63 -7.58 -4.81
CA PHE A 153 -2.97 -6.71 -3.72
C PHE A 153 -4.19 -5.83 -4.02
N LEU A 154 -4.84 -5.43 -2.95
CA LEU A 154 -5.84 -4.39 -2.91
C LEU A 154 -5.31 -3.23 -2.08
N THR A 155 -5.64 -2.00 -2.48
CA THR A 155 -5.21 -0.80 -1.77
C THR A 155 -6.36 0.08 -1.38
N HIS A 156 -6.22 0.75 -0.26
CA HIS A 156 -7.09 1.86 0.11
C HIS A 156 -6.21 3.07 0.41
N ILE A 157 -6.53 4.22 -0.15
CA ILE A 157 -5.82 5.47 0.10
C ILE A 157 -6.65 6.38 1.01
N THR A 158 -5.98 7.12 1.89
CA THR A 158 -6.62 8.15 2.71
C THR A 158 -6.03 9.52 2.40
N ARG A 159 -6.76 10.57 2.75
CA ARG A 159 -6.32 11.95 2.58
C ARG A 159 -5.67 12.44 3.85
N GLN A 160 -4.42 12.87 3.75
CA GLN A 160 -3.71 13.60 4.78
C GLN A 160 -3.17 14.89 4.18
N GLY A 161 -3.34 16.00 4.90
CA GLY A 161 -2.99 17.33 4.39
C GLY A 161 -4.04 17.86 3.42
N PHE A 162 -3.65 18.79 2.54
CA PHE A 162 -4.52 19.39 1.54
C PHE A 162 -4.71 18.51 0.33
N ARG A 163 -5.93 18.42 -0.19
CA ARG A 163 -6.12 17.77 -1.48
C ARG A 163 -5.60 18.65 -2.62
N ASP A 164 -4.40 18.40 -3.12
CA ASP A 164 -3.69 19.32 -4.03
C ASP A 164 -3.71 18.89 -5.50
N HIS A 165 -4.26 17.72 -5.80
CA HIS A 165 -4.43 17.20 -7.15
C HIS A 165 -5.76 16.46 -7.31
N VAL A 166 -6.28 16.47 -8.54
CA VAL A 166 -7.47 15.74 -8.96
C VAL A 166 -7.32 15.32 -10.43
N VAL A 167 -7.61 14.06 -10.73
CA VAL A 167 -7.52 13.59 -12.13
C VAL A 167 -8.72 14.05 -12.97
N TRP A 168 -9.95 14.06 -12.42
CA TRP A 168 -11.18 14.44 -13.13
C TRP A 168 -12.10 15.35 -12.32
N SER A 169 -12.92 16.15 -13.03
CA SER A 169 -13.90 17.04 -12.41
C SER A 169 -14.94 16.30 -11.55
N SER A 170 -15.34 15.09 -11.94
CA SER A 170 -16.28 14.25 -11.15
C SER A 170 -15.68 13.70 -9.86
N HIS A 171 -14.35 13.66 -9.76
CA HIS A 171 -13.62 13.22 -8.56
C HIS A 171 -12.95 14.39 -7.84
N SER A 172 -13.46 15.61 -7.99
CA SER A 172 -12.84 16.82 -7.41
C SER A 172 -13.30 17.18 -6.00
N LEU A 173 -14.15 16.36 -5.36
CA LEU A 173 -14.71 16.66 -4.04
C LEU A 173 -13.63 16.83 -2.97
N GLY A 174 -13.63 17.97 -2.28
CA GLY A 174 -12.63 18.29 -1.26
C GLY A 174 -11.32 18.84 -1.83
N PHE A 175 -11.27 19.22 -3.11
CA PHE A 175 -10.08 19.86 -3.68
C PHE A 175 -9.72 21.14 -2.91
N LYS A 176 -8.46 21.23 -2.46
CA LYS A 176 -7.90 22.24 -1.54
C LYS A 176 -8.43 22.24 -0.11
N ASP A 177 -9.26 21.27 0.25
CA ASP A 177 -9.65 21.07 1.64
C ASP A 177 -8.57 20.31 2.38
N PHE A 178 -8.41 20.65 3.66
CA PHE A 178 -7.48 19.98 4.56
C PHE A 178 -8.13 18.76 5.19
N HIS A 179 -7.42 17.62 5.19
CA HIS A 179 -7.88 16.35 5.71
C HIS A 179 -6.89 15.77 6.72
N ASN A 180 -7.40 15.14 7.79
CA ASN A 180 -6.64 14.36 8.78
C ASN A 180 -7.01 12.88 8.71
N GLY A 181 -7.30 12.37 7.51
CA GLY A 181 -7.94 11.07 7.34
C GLY A 181 -7.14 9.93 7.94
N PHE A 182 -5.80 9.95 7.86
CA PHE A 182 -5.00 8.90 8.50
C PHE A 182 -5.08 8.97 10.02
N GLU A 183 -4.91 10.15 10.63
CA GLU A 183 -5.05 10.30 12.07
C GLU A 183 -6.44 9.93 12.59
N GLU A 184 -7.49 10.24 11.84
CA GLU A 184 -8.86 9.86 12.17
C GLU A 184 -9.02 8.34 12.16
N ILE A 185 -8.51 7.65 11.14
CA ILE A 185 -8.50 6.18 11.09
C ILE A 185 -7.75 5.59 12.29
N LEU A 186 -6.58 6.14 12.65
CA LEU A 186 -5.82 5.67 13.80
C LEU A 186 -6.60 5.81 15.11
N LYS A 187 -7.31 6.95 15.29
CA LYS A 187 -8.14 7.22 16.48
C LYS A 187 -9.39 6.36 16.54
N LEU A 188 -9.86 5.85 15.40
CA LEU A 188 -10.98 4.92 15.28
C LEU A 188 -10.51 3.46 15.30
N ASP A 189 -9.74 3.12 16.34
CA ASP A 189 -9.21 1.77 16.57
C ASP A 189 -8.48 1.18 15.34
N LYS A 190 -7.80 2.04 14.57
CA LYS A 190 -7.05 1.67 13.37
C LYS A 190 -7.92 0.88 12.37
N SER A 191 -9.16 1.31 12.16
CA SER A 191 -10.12 0.59 11.31
C SER A 191 -10.59 1.43 10.12
N LEU A 192 -10.58 0.83 8.94
CA LEU A 192 -11.19 1.37 7.72
C LEU A 192 -12.68 1.10 7.76
N PHE A 193 -13.48 2.17 7.74
CA PHE A 193 -14.92 2.10 7.82
C PHE A 193 -15.58 2.41 6.47
N PRO A 194 -16.70 1.75 6.13
CA PRO A 194 -17.47 2.09 4.94
C PRO A 194 -18.07 3.50 5.07
N PRO A 195 -18.41 4.18 3.97
CA PRO A 195 -18.93 5.55 3.98
C PRO A 195 -20.08 5.78 4.96
N ILE A 196 -21.04 4.84 5.01
CA ILE A 196 -22.19 4.96 5.92
C ILE A 196 -21.78 4.98 7.40
N ALA A 197 -20.72 4.26 7.77
CA ALA A 197 -20.24 4.21 9.14
C ALA A 197 -19.53 5.51 9.51
N VAL A 198 -18.73 6.07 8.59
CA VAL A 198 -18.09 7.39 8.75
C VAL A 198 -19.13 8.51 8.87
N GLU A 199 -20.30 8.38 8.22
CA GLU A 199 -21.43 9.31 8.37
C GLU A 199 -22.14 9.23 9.75
N GLY A 200 -21.70 8.36 10.65
CA GLY A 200 -22.19 8.27 12.04
C GLY A 200 -22.90 6.97 12.40
N LEU A 201 -22.81 5.92 11.56
CA LEU A 201 -23.47 4.62 11.78
C LEU A 201 -22.47 3.47 12.05
N ILE A 202 -21.44 3.73 12.87
CA ILE A 202 -20.45 2.71 13.28
C ILE A 202 -21.11 1.58 14.08
N SER A 203 -21.75 1.88 15.21
CA SER A 203 -22.36 0.88 16.12
C SER A 203 -23.82 0.56 15.81
N ARG A 204 -24.51 1.43 15.07
CA ARG A 204 -25.93 1.30 14.67
C ARG A 204 -26.92 1.06 15.82
N ASP A 205 -26.55 1.43 17.04
CA ASP A 205 -27.50 1.46 18.16
C ASP A 205 -28.51 2.63 18.01
N LYS A 206 -29.55 2.64 18.84
CA LYS A 206 -30.63 3.64 18.77
C LYS A 206 -30.10 5.08 18.90
N GLU A 207 -29.06 5.33 19.69
CA GLU A 207 -28.50 6.66 19.91
C GLU A 207 -27.71 7.13 18.67
N THR A 208 -26.86 6.27 18.11
CA THR A 208 -26.10 6.60 16.90
C THR A 208 -27.00 6.77 15.68
N ILE A 209 -28.03 5.93 15.53
CA ILE A 209 -29.05 6.11 14.49
C ILE A 209 -29.77 7.45 14.68
N LYS A 210 -30.18 7.81 15.89
CA LYS A 210 -30.83 9.10 16.16
C LYS A 210 -29.94 10.28 15.74
N LYS A 211 -28.67 10.28 16.16
CA LYS A 211 -27.70 11.32 15.77
C LYS A 211 -27.50 11.39 14.27
N PHE A 212 -27.42 10.24 13.59
CA PHE A 212 -27.37 10.18 12.13
C PHE A 212 -28.60 10.85 11.49
N LEU A 213 -29.82 10.54 11.96
CA LEU A 213 -31.05 11.15 11.43
C LEU A 213 -31.09 12.67 11.65
N GLU A 214 -30.59 13.15 12.80
CA GLU A 214 -30.47 14.57 13.10
C GLU A 214 -29.48 15.26 12.17
N ASN A 215 -28.26 14.73 12.07
CA ASN A 215 -27.17 15.26 11.24
C ASN A 215 -27.54 15.28 9.74
N GLN A 216 -28.29 14.27 9.28
CA GLN A 216 -28.74 14.18 7.90
C GLN A 216 -29.99 15.03 7.60
N GLY A 217 -30.48 15.81 8.57
CA GLY A 217 -31.66 16.66 8.42
C GLY A 217 -32.97 15.89 8.21
N VAL A 218 -32.99 14.60 8.54
CA VAL A 218 -34.19 13.76 8.45
C VAL A 218 -35.22 14.22 9.47
N MET A 219 -34.78 14.51 10.71
CA MET A 219 -35.64 14.95 11.82
C MET A 219 -36.20 16.38 11.65
N GLN A 220 -35.72 17.12 10.64
CA GLN A 220 -36.17 18.47 10.28
C GLN A 220 -37.29 18.46 9.22
N ALA A 221 -37.76 17.28 8.78
CA ALA A 221 -38.89 17.18 7.84
C ALA A 221 -40.21 17.69 8.45
N LYS A 222 -41.21 18.00 7.62
CA LYS A 222 -42.47 18.58 8.11
C LYS A 222 -43.35 17.58 8.84
N ASN A 223 -43.25 16.29 8.51
CA ASN A 223 -44.03 15.21 9.10
C ASN A 223 -43.30 13.86 9.01
N GLU A 224 -43.83 12.85 9.69
CA GLU A 224 -43.29 11.48 9.76
C GLU A 224 -43.03 10.87 8.38
N GLU A 225 -43.99 10.99 7.46
CA GLU A 225 -43.88 10.39 6.11
C GLU A 225 -42.80 11.08 5.27
N GLU A 226 -42.66 12.40 5.37
CA GLU A 226 -41.56 13.12 4.72
C GLU A 226 -40.20 12.74 5.31
N ALA A 227 -40.11 12.52 6.63
CA ALA A 227 -38.88 12.06 7.27
C ALA A 227 -38.49 10.65 6.79
N LYS A 228 -39.43 9.69 6.76
CA LYS A 228 -39.19 8.35 6.22
C LYS A 228 -38.76 8.39 4.76
N LYS A 229 -39.39 9.26 3.95
CA LYS A 229 -38.98 9.45 2.55
C LYS A 229 -37.56 10.00 2.45
N LYS A 230 -37.20 11.01 3.24
CA LYS A 230 -35.84 11.57 3.27
C LYS A 230 -34.80 10.52 3.68
N LEU A 231 -35.10 9.69 4.68
CA LEU A 231 -34.25 8.56 5.05
C LEU A 231 -34.06 7.59 3.88
N SER A 232 -35.16 7.18 3.26
CA SER A 232 -35.12 6.28 2.10
C SER A 232 -34.29 6.87 0.96
N ASP A 233 -34.49 8.15 0.64
CA ASP A 233 -33.71 8.87 -0.36
C ASP A 233 -32.23 8.90 0.04
N LYS A 234 -31.90 9.16 1.30
CA LYS A 234 -30.50 9.16 1.79
C LYS A 234 -29.82 7.80 1.69
N LEU A 235 -30.51 6.71 2.03
CA LEU A 235 -29.96 5.36 1.94
C LEU A 235 -29.86 4.85 0.50
N ASN A 236 -30.69 5.39 -0.41
CA ASN A 236 -30.83 4.88 -1.78
C ASN A 236 -30.45 5.88 -2.89
N PHE A 237 -29.88 7.04 -2.58
CA PHE A 237 -29.42 8.02 -3.58
C PHE A 237 -27.91 7.91 -3.82
N HIS A 238 -27.52 7.75 -5.10
CA HIS A 238 -26.13 7.85 -5.57
C HIS A 238 -26.10 8.21 -7.05
N MET A 239 -24.98 8.76 -7.54
CA MET A 239 -24.75 9.11 -8.96
C MET A 239 -24.17 7.96 -9.80
N ALA A 240 -23.88 6.80 -9.19
CA ALA A 240 -23.17 5.66 -9.80
C ALA A 240 -24.10 4.49 -10.18
N VAL A 241 -23.56 3.53 -10.95
CA VAL A 241 -24.28 2.34 -11.46
C VAL A 241 -24.40 1.21 -10.42
N ALA A 242 -23.60 1.23 -9.34
CA ALA A 242 -23.62 0.21 -8.29
C ALA A 242 -24.92 0.23 -7.43
N PRO A 243 -25.35 -0.93 -6.86
CA PRO A 243 -26.50 -0.98 -5.96
C PRO A 243 -26.32 -0.12 -4.71
N LYS A 244 -27.19 0.89 -4.59
CA LYS A 244 -27.04 2.09 -3.75
C LYS A 244 -26.65 1.84 -2.29
N TYR A 245 -27.34 0.95 -1.57
CA TYR A 245 -27.05 0.71 -0.17
C TYR A 245 -25.79 -0.15 0.02
N ALA A 246 -25.60 -1.15 -0.83
CA ALA A 246 -24.45 -2.04 -0.77
C ALA A 246 -23.14 -1.29 -1.02
N ASP A 247 -23.15 -0.31 -1.93
CA ASP A 247 -22.04 0.60 -2.17
C ASP A 247 -21.63 1.38 -0.90
N LYS A 248 -22.61 2.00 -0.22
CA LYS A 248 -22.38 2.78 1.00
C LYS A 248 -21.93 1.96 2.21
N THR A 249 -22.19 0.66 2.19
CA THR A 249 -21.84 -0.26 3.29
C THR A 249 -20.57 -1.06 3.03
N ALA A 250 -19.93 -0.87 1.88
CA ALA A 250 -18.64 -1.46 1.54
C ALA A 250 -17.50 -0.47 1.78
N VAL A 251 -16.34 -1.00 2.15
CA VAL A 251 -15.06 -0.29 1.99
C VAL A 251 -14.60 -0.51 0.55
N HIS A 252 -14.13 0.54 -0.10
CA HIS A 252 -13.74 0.51 -1.52
C HIS A 252 -12.22 0.40 -1.62
N PHE A 253 -11.75 -0.55 -2.44
CA PHE A 253 -10.32 -0.77 -2.64
C PHE A 253 -9.95 -0.72 -4.13
N GLY A 254 -8.81 -0.11 -4.45
CA GLY A 254 -8.21 -0.22 -5.78
C GLY A 254 -7.51 -1.56 -5.97
N ALA A 255 -7.76 -2.24 -7.10
CA ALA A 255 -7.08 -3.50 -7.43
C ALA A 255 -5.79 -3.25 -8.22
N GLN A 256 -4.64 -3.69 -7.69
CA GLN A 256 -3.31 -3.57 -8.30
C GLN A 256 -2.82 -2.11 -8.54
N ILE A 257 -3.48 -1.10 -7.95
CA ILE A 257 -3.16 0.32 -8.11
C ILE A 257 -3.64 1.12 -6.90
N VAL A 258 -2.84 2.10 -6.44
CA VAL A 258 -3.15 2.92 -5.25
C VAL A 258 -4.20 4.01 -5.51
N GLU A 259 -4.29 4.48 -6.76
CA GLU A 259 -5.21 5.55 -7.20
C GLU A 259 -5.08 6.88 -6.47
N ASN A 260 -3.85 7.27 -6.17
CA ASN A 260 -3.55 8.58 -5.61
C ASN A 260 -4.17 9.71 -6.42
N GLY A 261 -4.07 9.69 -7.75
CA GLY A 261 -4.69 10.72 -8.59
C GLY A 261 -6.20 10.92 -8.41
N HIS A 262 -6.94 9.86 -8.07
CA HIS A 262 -8.40 9.92 -7.89
C HIS A 262 -8.82 10.23 -6.46
N TYR A 263 -8.11 9.68 -5.46
CA TYR A 263 -8.57 9.67 -4.08
C TYR A 263 -7.56 10.19 -3.05
N GLY A 264 -6.32 10.47 -3.49
CA GLY A 264 -5.24 10.99 -2.68
C GLY A 264 -5.48 12.39 -2.12
N GLY A 265 -4.65 12.73 -1.14
CA GLY A 265 -4.58 14.05 -0.52
C GLY A 265 -3.53 14.91 -1.21
N GLU A 266 -2.32 14.88 -0.68
CA GLU A 266 -1.18 15.64 -1.19
C GLU A 266 -0.27 14.76 -2.02
N GLU A 267 0.10 15.21 -3.22
CA GLU A 267 1.05 14.47 -4.05
C GLU A 267 2.41 14.32 -3.33
N ASP A 268 3.07 13.19 -3.53
CA ASP A 268 4.28 12.74 -2.85
C ASP A 268 4.12 12.57 -1.32
N ASN A 269 2.98 12.91 -0.73
CA ASN A 269 2.69 12.77 0.71
C ASN A 269 1.51 11.82 0.94
N GLU A 270 1.23 10.93 0.00
CA GLU A 270 0.10 10.02 0.08
C GLU A 270 0.31 8.93 1.13
N ILE A 271 -0.77 8.64 1.85
CA ILE A 271 -0.82 7.57 2.83
C ILE A 271 -1.85 6.56 2.35
N PHE A 272 -1.39 5.33 2.19
CA PHE A 272 -2.23 4.25 1.70
C PHE A 272 -1.93 2.94 2.41
N PHE A 273 -2.86 2.02 2.26
CA PHE A 273 -2.88 0.73 2.92
C PHE A 273 -2.89 -0.35 1.86
N VAL A 274 -2.05 -1.36 2.03
CA VAL A 274 -1.93 -2.48 1.08
C VAL A 274 -2.32 -3.75 1.80
N PHE A 275 -3.24 -4.50 1.21
CA PHE A 275 -3.66 -5.81 1.69
C PHE A 275 -3.40 -6.83 0.58
N PRO A 276 -2.79 -8.00 0.88
CA PRO A 276 -2.81 -9.13 -0.03
C PRO A 276 -4.25 -9.46 -0.40
N SER A 277 -4.53 -9.70 -1.69
CA SER A 277 -5.90 -10.01 -2.12
C SER A 277 -6.47 -11.24 -1.42
N ASP A 278 -5.63 -12.24 -1.10
CA ASP A 278 -6.00 -13.42 -0.30
C ASP A 278 -6.51 -13.07 1.10
N VAL A 279 -5.98 -12.02 1.76
CA VAL A 279 -6.46 -11.58 3.08
C VAL A 279 -7.90 -11.12 2.97
N LEU A 280 -8.19 -10.20 2.05
CA LEU A 280 -9.54 -9.65 1.94
C LEU A 280 -10.53 -10.68 1.38
N ALA A 281 -10.14 -11.45 0.37
CA ALA A 281 -10.98 -12.46 -0.26
C ALA A 281 -11.34 -13.62 0.69
N SER A 282 -10.43 -14.03 1.59
CA SER A 282 -10.66 -15.15 2.50
C SER A 282 -11.52 -14.78 3.72
N GLN A 283 -11.43 -13.53 4.19
CA GLN A 283 -12.05 -13.08 5.45
C GLN A 283 -13.36 -12.31 5.27
N TYR A 284 -13.57 -11.69 4.10
CA TYR A 284 -14.70 -10.77 3.87
C TYR A 284 -15.50 -11.13 2.64
N LYS A 285 -16.74 -10.62 2.57
CA LYS A 285 -17.54 -10.66 1.35
C LYS A 285 -17.08 -9.56 0.40
N PHE A 286 -17.02 -9.83 -0.90
CA PHE A 286 -16.52 -8.87 -1.87
C PHE A 286 -17.23 -8.89 -3.23
N ASN A 287 -17.10 -7.82 -4.00
CA ASN A 287 -17.43 -7.76 -5.43
C ASN A 287 -16.58 -6.69 -6.13
N PHE A 288 -16.40 -6.84 -7.44
CA PHE A 288 -15.75 -5.91 -8.33
C PHE A 288 -16.76 -4.95 -8.96
N ASN A 289 -16.33 -3.71 -9.13
CA ASN A 289 -16.95 -2.76 -10.03
C ASN A 289 -16.48 -3.06 -11.47
N GLY A 290 -17.41 -3.07 -12.44
CA GLY A 290 -17.10 -3.31 -13.86
C GLY A 290 -17.22 -4.75 -14.37
N GLU A 291 -16.87 -4.93 -15.65
CA GLU A 291 -17.04 -6.21 -16.38
C GLU A 291 -15.96 -7.25 -16.05
N LYS A 292 -14.74 -6.80 -15.74
CA LYS A 292 -13.66 -7.69 -15.28
C LYS A 292 -13.88 -8.00 -13.81
N LYS A 293 -13.75 -9.27 -13.43
CA LYS A 293 -14.01 -9.78 -12.08
C LYS A 293 -12.87 -10.69 -11.66
N ASP A 294 -11.69 -10.09 -11.49
CA ASP A 294 -10.50 -10.78 -11.02
C ASP A 294 -9.62 -9.84 -10.20
N PHE A 295 -8.84 -10.42 -9.29
CA PHE A 295 -7.87 -9.66 -8.47
C PHE A 295 -6.56 -9.39 -9.19
N GLY A 296 -6.29 -10.11 -10.29
CA GLY A 296 -4.98 -10.16 -10.93
C GLY A 296 -4.73 -9.11 -12.01
N SER A 297 -5.75 -8.33 -12.36
CA SER A 297 -5.65 -7.26 -13.34
C SER A 297 -6.18 -5.94 -12.79
N LEU A 298 -5.70 -4.86 -13.41
CA LEU A 298 -6.33 -3.55 -13.26
C LEU A 298 -7.77 -3.67 -13.75
N GLN A 299 -8.73 -3.19 -12.96
CA GLN A 299 -10.11 -3.08 -13.41
C GLN A 299 -10.16 -2.04 -14.55
N HIS A 300 -10.67 -2.46 -15.71
CA HIS A 300 -10.45 -1.76 -16.98
C HIS A 300 -11.34 -0.53 -17.23
N GLU A 301 -12.28 -0.24 -16.33
CA GLU A 301 -12.98 1.04 -16.37
C GLU A 301 -12.17 2.04 -15.57
N THR A 302 -11.42 2.88 -16.26
CA THR A 302 -10.52 3.90 -15.67
C THR A 302 -11.24 4.94 -14.79
N GLY A 303 -12.56 4.82 -14.59
CA GLY A 303 -13.34 5.65 -13.68
C GLY A 303 -13.97 4.93 -12.49
N TRP A 304 -13.89 3.59 -12.44
CA TRP A 304 -14.63 2.74 -11.50
C TRP A 304 -13.87 1.43 -11.30
N ASN A 305 -12.74 1.46 -10.59
CA ASN A 305 -11.85 0.31 -10.39
C ASN A 305 -12.04 -0.38 -9.03
N ASP A 306 -13.11 -0.03 -8.32
CA ASP A 306 -13.30 -0.44 -6.93
C ASP A 306 -13.55 -1.95 -6.79
N VAL A 307 -12.95 -2.52 -5.76
CA VAL A 307 -13.38 -3.77 -5.14
C VAL A 307 -14.14 -3.39 -3.87
N PHE A 308 -15.44 -3.64 -3.88
CA PHE A 308 -16.31 -3.50 -2.73
C PHE A 308 -16.03 -4.64 -1.76
N VAL A 309 -15.65 -4.31 -0.53
CA VAL A 309 -15.43 -5.29 0.54
C VAL A 309 -16.38 -4.96 1.68
N TRP A 310 -17.26 -5.91 2.02
CA TRP A 310 -18.20 -5.76 3.12
C TRP A 310 -17.61 -6.37 4.40
N PRO A 311 -17.60 -5.60 5.50
CA PRO A 311 -17.20 -6.11 6.79
C PRO A 311 -18.18 -7.17 7.27
N SER A 312 -17.66 -8.17 7.97
CA SER A 312 -18.43 -9.33 8.44
C SER A 312 -19.33 -9.02 9.64
N ASP A 313 -19.04 -7.94 10.38
CA ASP A 313 -19.82 -7.47 11.53
C ASP A 313 -20.47 -6.10 11.22
N LEU A 314 -21.79 -6.02 11.37
CA LEU A 314 -22.56 -4.80 11.17
C LEU A 314 -22.43 -3.79 12.32
N ASN A 315 -22.10 -4.27 13.52
CA ASN A 315 -21.97 -3.44 14.72
C ASN A 315 -20.53 -2.94 14.93
N ASN A 316 -19.59 -3.51 14.18
CA ASN A 316 -18.23 -3.00 14.05
C ASN A 316 -17.73 -3.21 12.61
N PRO A 317 -18.17 -2.38 11.65
CA PRO A 317 -17.93 -2.58 10.24
C PRO A 317 -16.50 -2.22 9.78
N GLY A 318 -15.53 -2.26 10.69
CA GLY A 318 -14.14 -1.87 10.42
C GLY A 318 -13.33 -3.00 9.77
N ILE A 319 -12.50 -2.65 8.78
CA ILE A 319 -11.37 -3.50 8.34
C ILE A 319 -10.11 -2.98 9.05
N LEU A 320 -9.51 -3.83 9.90
CA LEU A 320 -8.34 -3.45 10.70
C LEU A 320 -7.13 -3.15 9.81
N LEU A 321 -6.50 -1.99 10.02
CA LEU A 321 -5.25 -1.61 9.34
C LEU A 321 -4.11 -2.57 9.64
N ASP A 322 -4.07 -3.15 10.83
CA ASP A 322 -3.03 -4.11 11.22
C ASP A 322 -3.13 -5.44 10.46
N ALA A 323 -4.23 -5.68 9.73
CA ALA A 323 -4.32 -6.81 8.80
C ALA A 323 -3.63 -6.53 7.44
N GLY A 324 -3.18 -5.29 7.22
CA GLY A 324 -2.47 -4.84 6.02
C GLY A 324 -1.14 -4.18 6.36
N ILE A 325 -0.50 -3.61 5.33
CA ILE A 325 0.72 -2.82 5.47
C ILE A 325 0.39 -1.36 5.19
N VAL A 326 0.76 -0.46 6.10
CA VAL A 326 0.62 0.98 5.94
C VAL A 326 1.85 1.53 5.24
N PHE A 327 1.66 2.20 4.11
CA PHE A 327 2.71 2.89 3.38
C PHE A 327 2.70 4.37 3.74
N LEU A 328 3.84 4.86 4.23
CA LEU A 328 4.04 6.24 4.63
C LEU A 328 5.15 6.89 3.80
N PRO A 329 5.00 8.15 3.38
CA PRO A 329 6.05 8.84 2.63
C PRO A 329 7.28 9.04 3.51
N GLU A 330 8.46 8.84 2.94
CA GLU A 330 9.72 8.91 3.70
C GLU A 330 10.34 10.31 3.68
N ASN A 331 10.69 10.79 2.49
CA ASN A 331 11.52 11.99 2.33
C ASN A 331 10.74 13.26 2.01
N THR A 332 9.42 13.17 1.86
CA THR A 332 8.56 14.32 1.56
C THR A 332 8.64 15.36 2.67
N LEU A 333 8.80 16.61 2.26
CA LEU A 333 8.96 17.74 3.18
C LEU A 333 7.58 18.22 3.63
N VAL A 334 7.34 18.15 4.94
CA VAL A 334 6.05 18.48 5.55
C VAL A 334 6.23 19.41 6.75
N ASP A 335 5.22 20.21 7.01
CA ASP A 335 5.11 21.04 8.21
C ASP A 335 5.04 20.16 9.47
N SER A 336 5.85 20.49 10.47
CA SER A 336 6.03 19.66 11.66
C SER A 336 4.79 19.59 12.57
N GLU A 337 3.85 20.52 12.42
CA GLU A 337 2.63 20.57 13.22
C GLU A 337 1.45 19.89 12.54
N THR A 338 1.39 19.91 11.21
CA THR A 338 0.22 19.47 10.45
C THR A 338 0.47 18.24 9.58
N GLY A 339 1.73 17.87 9.34
CA GLY A 339 2.10 16.78 8.44
C GLY A 339 1.77 17.07 6.96
N SER A 340 1.51 18.33 6.62
CA SER A 340 1.16 18.79 5.27
C SER A 340 2.36 19.43 4.57
N ARG A 341 2.44 19.30 3.24
CA ARG A 341 3.44 19.99 2.39
C ARG A 341 3.28 21.51 2.42
N TYR A 342 2.07 22.01 2.68
CA TYR A 342 1.72 23.41 2.53
C TYR A 342 1.67 24.15 3.87
N HIS A 343 2.13 25.40 3.86
CA HIS A 343 1.94 26.30 4.98
C HIS A 343 0.46 26.74 5.03
N SER A 344 -0.10 26.76 6.24
CA SER A 344 -1.54 26.95 6.42
C SER A 344 -1.90 27.71 7.68
N GLU A 345 -3.10 28.27 7.67
CA GLU A 345 -3.71 28.97 8.80
C GLU A 345 -5.14 28.48 9.03
N LYS A 346 -5.62 28.63 10.27
CA LYS A 346 -7.02 28.38 10.63
C LYS A 346 -7.84 29.65 10.40
N LYS A 347 -8.99 29.51 9.75
CA LYS A 347 -9.97 30.57 9.49
C LYS A 347 -11.35 30.10 9.85
N ILE A 348 -12.22 31.03 10.23
CA ILE A 348 -13.65 30.74 10.38
C ILE A 348 -14.32 30.99 9.03
N ILE A 349 -14.86 29.93 8.42
CA ILE A 349 -15.62 29.98 7.17
C ILE A 349 -16.98 29.39 7.46
N ASP A 350 -18.05 30.14 7.20
CA ASP A 350 -19.44 29.73 7.45
C ASP A 350 -19.73 29.26 8.89
N GLY A 351 -18.97 29.77 9.86
CA GLY A 351 -19.10 29.44 11.28
C GLY A 351 -18.28 28.25 11.75
N GLU A 352 -17.54 27.59 10.85
CA GLU A 352 -16.68 26.46 11.15
C GLU A 352 -15.19 26.85 11.06
N GLU A 353 -14.36 26.31 11.96
CA GLU A 353 -12.91 26.50 11.90
C GLU A 353 -12.32 25.58 10.83
N THR A 354 -11.93 26.16 9.69
CA THR A 354 -11.35 25.46 8.55
C THR A 354 -9.89 25.87 8.39
N ARG A 355 -9.03 24.91 8.06
CA ARG A 355 -7.63 25.18 7.72
C ARG A 355 -7.49 25.49 6.23
N THR A 356 -6.83 26.60 5.89
CA THR A 356 -6.64 27.05 4.50
C THR A 356 -5.16 27.23 4.18
N MET A 357 -4.75 26.88 2.96
CA MET A 357 -3.40 27.16 2.47
C MET A 357 -3.15 28.67 2.35
N ILE A 358 -1.92 29.09 2.62
CA ILE A 358 -1.49 30.50 2.47
C ILE A 358 -0.89 30.70 1.08
N LYS A 359 -1.36 31.73 0.36
CA LYS A 359 -0.82 32.08 -0.96
C LYS A 359 0.64 32.52 -0.86
N ASP A 360 1.44 32.14 -1.85
CA ASP A 360 2.76 32.74 -2.05
C ASP A 360 2.64 33.97 -2.94
N GLU A 361 2.22 35.09 -2.35
CA GLU A 361 2.05 36.36 -3.06
C GLU A 361 3.34 36.80 -3.79
N LYS A 362 4.51 36.48 -3.26
CA LYS A 362 5.78 36.83 -3.91
C LYS A 362 5.97 36.02 -5.19
N LEU A 363 5.76 34.71 -5.12
CA LEU A 363 5.92 33.80 -6.24
C LEU A 363 4.83 34.02 -7.30
N ILE A 364 3.58 34.23 -6.88
CA ILE A 364 2.47 34.59 -7.77
C ILE A 364 2.80 35.87 -8.54
N ASN A 365 3.24 36.92 -7.86
CA ASN A 365 3.59 38.18 -8.51
C ASN A 365 4.76 38.00 -9.50
N ALA A 366 5.80 37.25 -9.11
CA ALA A 366 6.93 36.95 -10.00
C ALA A 366 6.49 36.19 -11.27
N PHE A 367 5.56 35.24 -11.14
CA PHE A 367 4.99 34.52 -12.28
C PHE A 367 4.16 35.43 -13.19
N CYS A 368 3.28 36.25 -12.62
CA CYS A 368 2.48 37.19 -13.39
C CYS A 368 3.34 38.21 -14.15
N ASP A 369 4.41 38.71 -13.50
CA ASP A 369 5.35 39.64 -14.12
C ASP A 369 6.15 38.95 -15.24
N TRP A 370 6.68 37.74 -14.99
CA TRP A 370 7.32 36.91 -16.02
C TRP A 370 6.41 36.73 -17.24
N ALA A 371 5.17 36.29 -17.04
CA ALA A 371 4.20 36.07 -18.11
C ALA A 371 3.86 37.36 -18.87
N ALA A 372 3.80 38.50 -18.17
CA ALA A 372 3.55 39.81 -18.77
C ALA A 372 4.72 40.33 -19.61
N GLU A 373 5.96 39.92 -19.31
CA GLU A 373 7.17 40.33 -20.05
C GLU A 373 7.46 39.46 -21.28
N LEU A 374 6.83 38.28 -21.39
CA LEU A 374 6.97 37.41 -22.56
C LEU A 374 6.60 38.13 -23.85
N ASN A 375 7.43 37.96 -24.88
CA ASN A 375 7.24 38.52 -26.21
C ASN A 375 7.70 37.54 -27.29
N GLU A 376 7.57 37.90 -28.56
CA GLU A 376 7.87 36.98 -29.66
C GLU A 376 9.32 36.49 -29.73
N LYS A 377 10.25 37.20 -29.09
CA LYS A 377 11.67 36.84 -29.02
C LYS A 377 12.04 36.11 -27.73
N SER A 378 11.07 35.90 -26.82
CA SER A 378 11.32 35.13 -25.60
C SER A 378 11.60 33.67 -25.99
N PRO A 379 12.70 33.05 -25.51
CA PRO A 379 13.05 31.68 -25.90
C PRO A 379 11.92 30.66 -25.69
N VAL A 380 11.19 30.78 -24.58
CA VAL A 380 10.04 29.91 -24.29
C VAL A 380 8.88 30.08 -25.29
N VAL A 381 8.66 31.29 -25.80
CA VAL A 381 7.62 31.58 -26.80
C VAL A 381 8.03 31.04 -28.17
N GLU A 382 9.31 31.18 -28.55
CA GLU A 382 9.85 30.59 -29.79
C GLU A 382 9.74 29.06 -29.75
N ALA A 383 10.17 28.44 -28.65
CA ALA A 383 10.10 26.99 -28.46
C ALA A 383 8.66 26.47 -28.45
N TYR A 384 7.72 27.19 -27.81
CA TYR A 384 6.30 26.83 -27.86
C TYR A 384 5.71 26.92 -29.28
N LYS A 385 6.05 27.98 -30.04
CA LYS A 385 5.62 28.12 -31.44
C LYS A 385 6.17 26.99 -32.30
N GLU A 386 7.40 26.53 -32.07
CA GLU A 386 7.98 25.37 -32.74
C GLU A 386 7.24 24.08 -32.35
N TYR A 387 7.00 23.88 -31.05
CA TYR A 387 6.22 22.75 -30.53
C TYR A 387 4.83 22.64 -31.18
N LYS A 388 4.08 23.75 -31.27
CA LYS A 388 2.75 23.75 -31.91
C LYS A 388 2.76 23.54 -33.42
N LYS A 389 3.88 23.85 -34.10
CA LYS A 389 4.04 23.62 -35.55
C LYS A 389 4.62 22.23 -35.87
N SER A 390 5.11 21.51 -34.87
CA SER A 390 5.79 20.23 -35.06
C SER A 390 4.87 19.16 -35.66
N SER A 391 5.46 18.31 -36.50
CA SER A 391 4.79 17.13 -37.06
C SER A 391 4.95 15.95 -36.11
N HIS A 392 4.15 14.89 -36.28
CA HIS A 392 4.18 13.73 -35.38
C HIS A 392 5.55 13.01 -35.28
N SER A 393 6.44 13.16 -36.26
CA SER A 393 7.70 12.41 -36.32
C SER A 393 8.79 12.90 -35.34
N ASN A 394 8.75 14.17 -34.91
CA ASN A 394 9.74 14.76 -33.99
C ASN A 394 9.11 15.44 -32.77
N TRP A 395 7.81 15.26 -32.56
CA TRP A 395 7.04 16.00 -31.55
C TRP A 395 7.58 15.83 -30.12
N LYS A 396 8.03 14.63 -29.73
CA LYS A 396 8.54 14.35 -28.37
C LYS A 396 9.83 15.11 -28.06
N GLU A 397 10.73 15.21 -29.03
CA GLU A 397 12.00 15.92 -28.86
C GLU A 397 11.76 17.42 -28.77
N ILE A 398 10.92 17.97 -29.65
CA ILE A 398 10.55 19.39 -29.63
C ILE A 398 9.78 19.73 -28.35
N GLN A 399 8.84 18.89 -27.92
CA GLN A 399 8.14 19.06 -26.65
C GLN A 399 9.15 19.08 -25.49
N ARG A 400 10.08 18.13 -25.44
CA ARG A 400 11.11 18.08 -24.40
C ARG A 400 11.95 19.35 -24.38
N ASN A 401 12.35 19.89 -25.54
CA ASN A 401 13.10 21.13 -25.62
C ASN A 401 12.31 22.33 -25.09
N PHE A 402 11.01 22.42 -25.44
CA PHE A 402 10.11 23.43 -24.89
C PHE A 402 10.01 23.32 -23.36
N LEU A 403 9.80 22.12 -22.83
CA LEU A 403 9.71 21.89 -21.38
C LEU A 403 11.01 22.27 -20.66
N ILE A 404 12.19 21.89 -21.19
CA ILE A 404 13.48 22.27 -20.60
C ILE A 404 13.66 23.79 -20.51
N ILE A 405 13.24 24.53 -21.53
CA ILE A 405 13.33 26.00 -21.54
C ILE A 405 12.34 26.59 -20.51
N LEU A 406 11.12 26.06 -20.45
CA LEU A 406 10.12 26.49 -19.49
C LEU A 406 10.54 26.17 -18.05
N GLU A 407 11.08 24.98 -17.78
CA GLU A 407 11.65 24.56 -16.49
C GLU A 407 12.72 25.55 -16.04
N LYS A 408 13.61 25.95 -16.95
CA LYS A 408 14.66 26.93 -16.64
C LYS A 408 14.06 28.28 -16.26
N ASP A 409 13.17 28.83 -17.08
CA ASP A 409 12.55 30.14 -16.85
C ASP A 409 11.78 30.17 -15.51
N LEU A 410 10.98 29.13 -15.24
CA LEU A 410 10.19 29.02 -14.01
C LEU A 410 11.06 28.76 -12.76
N GLY A 411 12.16 28.02 -12.92
CA GLY A 411 13.16 27.84 -11.87
C GLY A 411 13.86 29.14 -11.49
N GLU A 412 14.17 30.00 -12.47
CA GLU A 412 14.81 31.31 -12.23
C GLU A 412 13.93 32.27 -11.42
N ILE A 413 12.60 32.18 -11.54
CA ILE A 413 11.65 32.97 -10.73
C ILE A 413 11.32 32.32 -9.37
N GLY A 414 11.83 31.11 -9.11
CA GLY A 414 11.83 30.49 -7.79
C GLY A 414 10.83 29.36 -7.58
N PHE A 415 10.20 28.81 -8.63
CA PHE A 415 9.38 27.60 -8.48
C PHE A 415 10.26 26.36 -8.23
N CYS A 416 9.77 25.45 -7.38
CA CYS A 416 10.39 24.13 -7.23
C CYS A 416 10.03 23.22 -8.40
N LYS A 417 10.77 22.12 -8.57
CA LYS A 417 10.65 21.23 -9.73
C LYS A 417 9.25 20.63 -9.89
N GLU A 418 8.61 20.29 -8.79
CA GLU A 418 7.27 19.71 -8.74
C GLU A 418 6.23 20.75 -9.19
N ALA A 419 6.30 21.96 -8.63
CA ALA A 419 5.44 23.07 -9.03
C ALA A 419 5.62 23.43 -10.52
N ILE A 420 6.86 23.38 -11.03
CA ILE A 420 7.16 23.57 -12.45
C ILE A 420 6.45 22.53 -13.31
N ALA A 421 6.58 21.24 -13.00
CA ALA A 421 5.96 20.16 -13.78
C ALA A 421 4.43 20.33 -13.87
N SER A 422 3.80 20.77 -12.79
CA SER A 422 2.37 21.11 -12.76
C SER A 422 2.02 22.32 -13.63
N ILE A 423 2.84 23.38 -13.61
CA ILE A 423 2.65 24.57 -14.46
C ILE A 423 2.87 24.22 -15.94
N GLU A 424 3.86 23.37 -16.24
CA GLU A 424 4.18 22.91 -17.59
C GLU A 424 3.00 22.24 -18.28
N ASP A 425 2.28 21.34 -17.61
CA ASP A 425 1.07 20.70 -18.18
C ASP A 425 -0.01 21.74 -18.48
N SER A 426 -0.24 22.68 -17.55
CA SER A 426 -1.20 23.77 -17.71
C SER A 426 -0.85 24.69 -18.89
N ILE A 427 0.43 25.07 -19.04
CA ILE A 427 0.91 25.88 -20.16
C ILE A 427 0.95 25.06 -21.46
N ALA A 428 1.25 23.77 -21.46
CA ALA A 428 1.21 22.95 -22.66
C ALA A 428 -0.22 22.88 -23.26
N ARG A 429 -1.24 22.85 -22.38
CA ARG A 429 -2.67 22.85 -22.76
C ARG A 429 -3.20 24.23 -23.15
N ASN A 430 -2.80 25.29 -22.44
CA ASN A 430 -3.33 26.65 -22.62
C ASN A 430 -2.33 27.67 -23.16
N GLY A 431 -1.17 27.24 -23.65
CA GLY A 431 -0.04 28.13 -23.92
C GLY A 431 -0.36 29.23 -24.91
N HIS A 432 -1.28 29.00 -25.86
CA HIS A 432 -1.77 30.03 -26.77
C HIS A 432 -2.31 31.23 -25.98
N ASN A 433 -3.14 30.99 -24.97
CA ASN A 433 -3.73 32.06 -24.18
C ASN A 433 -2.71 32.77 -23.28
N VAL A 434 -1.72 32.03 -22.77
CA VAL A 434 -0.61 32.55 -21.96
C VAL A 434 0.27 33.46 -22.83
N PHE A 435 0.74 32.96 -23.98
CA PHE A 435 1.70 33.67 -24.83
C PHE A 435 1.09 34.76 -25.70
N GLU A 436 -0.21 34.67 -26.05
CA GLU A 436 -0.95 35.73 -26.75
C GLU A 436 -1.64 36.72 -25.79
N LYS A 437 -1.53 36.50 -24.48
CA LYS A 437 -2.05 37.37 -23.42
C LYS A 437 -3.55 37.64 -23.52
N THR A 438 -4.32 36.61 -23.87
CA THR A 438 -5.76 36.75 -24.16
C THR A 438 -6.61 37.02 -22.91
N GLY A 439 -6.10 36.67 -21.73
CA GLY A 439 -6.86 36.71 -20.48
C GLY A 439 -7.93 35.61 -20.38
N GLU A 440 -7.75 34.52 -21.13
CA GLU A 440 -8.65 33.37 -21.16
C GLU A 440 -7.91 32.10 -20.70
N LEU A 441 -8.54 31.22 -19.92
CA LEU A 441 -8.01 29.87 -19.65
C LEU A 441 -9.13 28.85 -19.74
N TYR A 442 -8.87 27.71 -20.40
CA TYR A 442 -9.85 26.63 -20.54
C TYR A 442 -11.23 27.09 -21.07
N GLY A 443 -11.27 28.10 -21.93
CA GLY A 443 -12.53 28.67 -22.45
C GLY A 443 -13.23 29.67 -21.52
N ILE A 444 -12.62 30.02 -20.38
CA ILE A 444 -13.15 30.97 -19.41
C ILE A 444 -12.39 32.29 -19.53
N LYS A 445 -13.13 33.37 -19.78
CA LYS A 445 -12.58 34.72 -19.86
C LYS A 445 -12.54 35.37 -18.48
N TYR A 446 -11.37 35.83 -18.07
CA TYR A 446 -11.16 36.55 -16.82
C TYR A 446 -11.24 38.07 -17.04
N ALA A 447 -11.30 38.86 -15.97
CA ALA A 447 -11.41 40.32 -16.09
C ALA A 447 -10.16 40.93 -16.74
N ASN A 448 -8.99 40.32 -16.53
CA ASN A 448 -7.74 40.72 -17.17
C ASN A 448 -6.71 39.57 -17.22
N PHE A 449 -5.63 39.78 -17.97
CA PHE A 449 -4.55 38.79 -18.14
C PHE A 449 -3.88 38.37 -16.83
N ARG A 450 -3.68 39.31 -15.90
CA ARG A 450 -3.07 39.01 -14.61
C ARG A 450 -3.94 38.06 -13.80
N GLU A 451 -5.25 38.33 -13.71
CA GLU A 451 -6.20 37.44 -13.04
C GLU A 451 -6.19 36.04 -13.66
N ALA A 452 -6.10 35.94 -14.99
CA ALA A 452 -5.94 34.64 -15.66
C ALA A 452 -4.65 33.93 -15.18
N MET A 453 -3.50 34.60 -15.15
CA MET A 453 -2.25 33.98 -14.70
C MET A 453 -2.28 33.58 -13.22
N GLU A 454 -2.88 34.39 -12.36
CA GLU A 454 -3.11 34.02 -10.96
C GLU A 454 -3.99 32.76 -10.89
N LYS A 455 -5.04 32.69 -11.70
CA LYS A 455 -5.94 31.53 -11.76
C LYS A 455 -5.27 30.27 -12.29
N LEU A 456 -4.33 30.39 -13.23
CA LEU A 456 -3.51 29.26 -13.70
C LEU A 456 -2.74 28.62 -12.55
N LEU A 457 -2.15 29.42 -11.65
CA LEU A 457 -1.42 28.91 -10.49
C LEU A 457 -2.35 28.38 -9.40
N MET A 458 -3.48 29.04 -9.20
CA MET A 458 -4.36 28.74 -8.06
C MET A 458 -5.27 27.54 -8.34
N ASP A 459 -5.75 27.36 -9.57
CA ASP A 459 -6.74 26.35 -9.95
C ASP A 459 -6.12 25.21 -10.77
N ASN A 460 -4.81 24.99 -10.64
CA ASN A 460 -4.10 23.89 -11.28
C ASN A 460 -4.53 22.54 -10.66
N TYR A 461 -4.84 21.55 -11.51
CA TYR A 461 -5.39 20.27 -11.08
C TYR A 461 -4.33 19.23 -10.68
N SER A 462 -3.05 19.52 -10.87
CA SER A 462 -1.97 18.55 -10.63
C SER A 462 -0.92 19.04 -9.64
N HIS A 463 -1.17 20.15 -8.93
CA HIS A 463 -0.56 20.65 -7.67
C HIS A 463 -1.14 22.04 -7.37
N CYS A 464 -0.77 22.60 -6.22
CA CYS A 464 -1.14 23.96 -5.81
C CYS A 464 0.06 24.94 -5.86
N PRO A 465 0.63 25.25 -7.05
CA PRO A 465 1.89 26.01 -7.17
C PRO A 465 1.79 27.48 -6.72
N GLY A 466 0.59 28.04 -6.61
CA GLY A 466 0.37 29.39 -6.07
C GLY A 466 0.43 29.49 -4.54
N PHE A 467 0.65 28.38 -3.83
CA PHE A 467 0.61 28.34 -2.38
C PHE A 467 1.99 28.10 -1.76
N LYS A 468 2.19 28.63 -0.55
CA LYS A 468 3.45 28.46 0.17
C LYS A 468 3.61 27.03 0.63
N LEU A 469 4.80 26.47 0.38
CA LEU A 469 5.26 25.26 1.06
C LEU A 469 5.54 25.56 2.55
N ALA A 470 5.59 24.51 3.36
CA ALA A 470 5.94 24.59 4.78
C ALA A 470 7.25 25.38 5.02
N GLU A 471 7.26 26.31 5.98
CA GLU A 471 8.41 27.20 6.21
C GLU A 471 9.59 26.52 6.90
N LYS A 472 9.32 25.55 7.78
CA LYS A 472 10.33 24.78 8.52
C LYS A 472 10.04 23.29 8.37
N PRO A 473 10.17 22.75 7.15
CA PRO A 473 9.74 21.40 6.89
C PRO A 473 10.66 20.39 7.56
N ILE A 474 10.06 19.30 8.02
CA ILE A 474 10.75 18.06 8.40
C ILE A 474 10.40 16.97 7.37
N ARG A 475 11.10 15.85 7.42
CA ARG A 475 10.74 14.70 6.58
C ARG A 475 9.46 14.05 7.11
N ALA A 476 8.61 13.55 6.23
CA ALA A 476 7.36 12.90 6.61
C ALA A 476 7.57 11.68 7.52
N LYS A 477 8.63 10.90 7.32
CA LYS A 477 9.02 9.84 8.28
C LYS A 477 9.31 10.36 9.68
N GLU A 478 9.98 11.50 9.78
CA GLU A 478 10.26 12.13 11.07
C GLU A 478 8.98 12.63 11.74
N TYR A 479 8.06 13.21 10.97
CA TYR A 479 6.72 13.59 11.45
C TYR A 479 5.97 12.40 12.05
N TRP A 480 5.87 11.28 11.30
CA TRP A 480 5.13 10.11 11.73
C TRP A 480 5.77 9.38 12.92
N GLU A 481 7.09 9.21 12.94
CA GLU A 481 7.76 8.61 14.10
C GLU A 481 7.62 9.49 15.36
N ASN A 482 7.64 10.82 15.21
CA ASN A 482 7.34 11.73 16.31
C ASN A 482 5.89 11.57 16.78
N TYR A 483 4.93 11.45 15.86
CA TYR A 483 3.52 11.19 16.19
C TYR A 483 3.34 9.89 16.96
N PHE A 484 3.94 8.79 16.47
CA PHE A 484 3.83 7.47 17.09
C PHE A 484 4.59 7.36 18.41
N SER A 485 5.72 8.06 18.58
CA SER A 485 6.42 8.09 19.86
C SER A 485 5.57 8.72 20.98
N LYS A 486 4.73 9.70 20.63
CA LYS A 486 3.77 10.33 21.54
C LYS A 486 2.50 9.50 21.72
N ASN A 487 2.15 8.68 20.73
CA ASN A 487 0.93 7.88 20.68
C ASN A 487 1.24 6.41 20.34
N PRO A 488 2.00 5.67 21.18
CA PRO A 488 2.52 4.36 20.82
C PRO A 488 1.42 3.32 20.54
N LYS A 489 0.25 3.46 21.17
CA LYS A 489 -0.91 2.57 20.94
C LYS A 489 -1.56 2.77 19.56
N LEU A 490 -1.34 3.93 18.94
CA LEU A 490 -1.89 4.26 17.62
C LEU A 490 -0.96 3.83 16.48
N LYS A 491 0.27 3.39 16.76
CA LYS A 491 1.20 2.95 15.71
C LYS A 491 0.64 1.70 15.02
N PRO A 492 0.46 1.70 13.69
CA PRO A 492 0.13 0.49 12.95
C PRO A 492 1.20 -0.60 13.16
N LYS A 493 0.76 -1.86 13.11
CA LYS A 493 1.66 -3.00 13.30
C LYS A 493 2.69 -3.11 12.18
N HIS A 494 2.26 -2.90 10.94
CA HIS A 494 3.09 -3.04 9.75
C HIS A 494 3.20 -1.70 9.01
N ILE A 495 4.41 -1.16 8.95
CA ILE A 495 4.70 0.12 8.29
C ILE A 495 5.84 -0.06 7.31
N VAL A 496 5.67 0.48 6.10
CA VAL A 496 6.71 0.64 5.10
C VAL A 496 6.84 2.13 4.77
N TYR A 497 8.06 2.64 4.81
CA TYR A 497 8.36 3.99 4.36
C TYR A 497 8.79 3.95 2.89
N TYR A 498 8.21 4.80 2.04
CA TYR A 498 8.44 4.78 0.59
C TYR A 498 8.79 6.16 0.02
N ASN A 499 9.26 6.18 -1.23
CA ASN A 499 9.51 7.40 -2.01
C ASN A 499 9.00 7.20 -3.44
N GLY A 500 8.63 8.31 -4.09
CA GLY A 500 8.17 8.30 -5.49
C GLY A 500 6.70 7.90 -5.63
N ASP A 501 6.34 7.40 -6.82
CA ASP A 501 4.95 7.05 -7.15
C ASP A 501 4.40 5.96 -6.21
N PRO A 502 3.21 6.16 -5.59
CA PRO A 502 2.61 5.20 -4.68
C PRO A 502 2.41 3.80 -5.26
N THR A 503 2.02 3.68 -6.53
CA THR A 503 1.77 2.38 -7.16
C THR A 503 3.08 1.66 -7.48
N GLU A 504 4.08 2.36 -7.99
CA GLU A 504 5.40 1.80 -8.20
C GLU A 504 6.08 1.43 -6.87
N ALA A 505 5.86 2.18 -5.79
CA ALA A 505 6.36 1.84 -4.46
C ALA A 505 5.85 0.48 -3.96
N VAL A 506 4.59 0.13 -4.25
CA VAL A 506 4.09 -1.22 -3.96
C VAL A 506 4.84 -2.24 -4.80
N LYS A 507 4.95 -2.04 -6.12
CA LYS A 507 5.63 -2.99 -7.02
C LYS A 507 7.10 -3.21 -6.65
N ASP A 508 7.80 -2.15 -6.29
CA ASP A 508 9.19 -2.21 -5.82
C ASP A 508 9.27 -2.99 -4.51
N PHE A 509 8.38 -2.71 -3.55
CA PHE A 509 8.29 -3.49 -2.31
C PHE A 509 8.04 -4.98 -2.59
N GLN A 510 7.15 -5.32 -3.53
CA GLN A 510 6.89 -6.72 -3.89
C GLN A 510 8.11 -7.40 -4.51
N LYS A 511 8.83 -6.67 -5.37
CA LYS A 511 10.05 -7.15 -6.04
C LYS A 511 11.19 -7.35 -5.05
N GLU A 512 11.42 -6.40 -4.16
CA GLU A 512 12.46 -6.47 -3.13
C GLU A 512 12.25 -7.64 -2.16
N ASN A 513 10.98 -7.97 -1.89
CA ASN A 513 10.61 -9.04 -0.96
C ASN A 513 10.32 -10.39 -1.62
N ASN A 514 10.58 -10.52 -2.93
CA ASN A 514 10.39 -11.75 -3.71
C ASN A 514 8.97 -12.32 -3.57
N PHE A 515 7.94 -11.49 -3.76
CA PHE A 515 6.58 -11.99 -3.93
C PHE A 515 6.46 -12.62 -5.32
N ASN A 516 6.83 -13.90 -5.39
CA ASN A 516 7.01 -14.64 -6.63
C ASN A 516 5.67 -15.08 -7.21
N LYS A 517 5.56 -15.14 -8.55
CA LYS A 517 4.45 -15.80 -9.26
C LYS A 517 4.33 -17.31 -8.96
N GLN A 518 5.33 -17.94 -8.35
CA GLN A 518 5.32 -19.38 -8.09
C GLN A 518 4.30 -19.79 -7.03
N ALA A 519 3.92 -18.87 -6.13
CA ALA A 519 2.84 -19.06 -5.16
C ALA A 519 1.45 -18.73 -5.72
N ASP A 520 1.38 -18.18 -6.95
CA ASP A 520 0.13 -17.86 -7.61
C ASP A 520 -0.64 -19.16 -7.92
N ALA A 521 -1.70 -19.38 -7.16
CA ALA A 521 -2.56 -20.54 -7.27
C ALA A 521 -3.82 -20.24 -8.08
N SER A 522 -3.97 -19.04 -8.66
CA SER A 522 -5.17 -18.60 -9.37
C SER A 522 -5.54 -19.51 -10.57
N GLU A 523 -4.56 -20.14 -11.22
CA GLU A 523 -4.83 -21.15 -12.27
C GLU A 523 -5.56 -22.40 -11.74
N LYS A 524 -5.32 -22.77 -10.48
CA LYS A 524 -5.88 -23.96 -9.83
C LYS A 524 -7.12 -23.65 -8.99
N GLU A 525 -7.07 -22.53 -8.27
CA GLU A 525 -8.11 -22.08 -7.33
C GLU A 525 -9.18 -21.21 -8.02
N GLY A 526 -8.94 -20.79 -9.26
CA GLY A 526 -9.85 -19.94 -10.02
C GLY A 526 -9.54 -18.46 -9.87
N LYS A 527 -10.23 -17.63 -10.68
CA LYS A 527 -10.02 -16.17 -10.78
C LYS A 527 -10.30 -15.40 -9.48
N LEU A 528 -11.00 -16.04 -8.54
CA LEU A 528 -11.39 -15.47 -7.25
C LEU A 528 -10.60 -16.11 -6.10
N LEU A 529 -9.41 -16.63 -6.40
CA LEU A 529 -8.45 -17.18 -5.43
C LEU A 529 -9.03 -18.32 -4.57
N GLY A 530 -10.04 -19.03 -5.09
CA GLY A 530 -10.73 -20.12 -4.40
C GLY A 530 -11.70 -19.68 -3.30
N PHE A 531 -12.11 -18.41 -3.31
CA PHE A 531 -13.07 -17.81 -2.37
C PHE A 531 -14.36 -17.35 -3.06
N ASP A 532 -14.82 -18.09 -4.07
CA ASP A 532 -16.07 -17.82 -4.79
C ASP A 532 -17.30 -17.76 -3.87
N ASP A 533 -17.26 -18.45 -2.73
CA ASP A 533 -18.29 -18.42 -1.68
C ASP A 533 -18.38 -17.06 -0.96
N ASN A 534 -17.32 -16.25 -1.05
CA ASN A 534 -17.28 -14.88 -0.53
C ASN A 534 -17.64 -13.82 -1.58
N HIS A 535 -17.69 -14.18 -2.86
CA HIS A 535 -18.05 -13.26 -3.93
C HIS A 535 -19.58 -13.00 -3.99
N VAL A 536 -19.96 -11.73 -4.07
CA VAL A 536 -21.36 -11.27 -4.06
C VAL A 536 -21.80 -10.89 -5.47
N TYR A 537 -22.49 -11.77 -6.20
CA TYR A 537 -22.90 -11.49 -7.58
C TYR A 537 -24.00 -10.40 -7.67
N LEU A 538 -23.64 -9.16 -8.00
CA LEU A 538 -24.61 -8.06 -8.08
C LEU A 538 -25.60 -8.17 -9.27
N ASN A 539 -25.28 -8.93 -10.33
CA ASN A 539 -25.95 -8.86 -11.64
C ASN A 539 -27.30 -9.62 -11.76
N GLU A 540 -27.71 -10.44 -10.79
CA GLU A 540 -29.06 -11.07 -10.85
C GLU A 540 -30.22 -10.07 -10.64
N ALA A 541 -29.93 -8.82 -10.25
CA ALA A 541 -30.94 -7.77 -10.07
C ALA A 541 -31.14 -6.85 -11.29
N GLN A 542 -30.28 -6.90 -12.31
CA GLN A 542 -30.40 -6.03 -13.50
C GLN A 542 -31.40 -6.54 -14.54
N ASN A 543 -31.88 -7.78 -14.41
CA ASN A 543 -33.01 -8.33 -15.19
C ASN A 543 -34.37 -8.17 -14.49
N ILE A 544 -34.45 -7.34 -13.45
CA ILE A 544 -35.75 -6.90 -12.91
C ILE A 544 -36.27 -5.82 -13.86
N ASP A 545 -37.24 -6.18 -14.69
CA ASP A 545 -38.00 -5.26 -15.51
C ASP A 545 -38.54 -4.11 -14.65
N LEU A 546 -37.91 -2.93 -14.76
CA LEU A 546 -38.31 -1.71 -14.04
C LEU A 546 -39.75 -1.26 -14.38
N LYS A 547 -40.42 -1.90 -15.36
CA LYS A 547 -41.82 -1.66 -15.70
C LYS A 547 -42.81 -2.57 -14.97
N ASN A 548 -42.37 -3.59 -14.23
CA ASN A 548 -43.29 -4.52 -13.56
C ASN A 548 -42.78 -5.00 -12.18
N PRO A 549 -43.01 -4.24 -11.09
CA PRO A 549 -42.48 -4.52 -9.74
C PRO A 549 -43.22 -5.65 -9.00
N LYS A 550 -43.84 -6.59 -9.70
CA LYS A 550 -44.80 -7.55 -9.09
C LYS A 550 -44.20 -8.86 -8.58
N ASN A 551 -42.88 -9.00 -8.51
CA ASN A 551 -42.28 -10.19 -7.91
C ASN A 551 -41.34 -9.83 -6.74
N PRO A 552 -41.87 -9.68 -5.51
CA PRO A 552 -41.08 -9.40 -4.30
C PRO A 552 -40.18 -10.58 -3.89
N ASP A 553 -40.40 -11.76 -4.48
CA ASP A 553 -39.76 -13.02 -4.08
C ASP A 553 -38.52 -13.41 -4.90
N SER A 554 -37.89 -12.46 -5.60
CA SER A 554 -36.47 -12.61 -6.01
C SER A 554 -35.54 -12.36 -4.80
N LEU A 555 -35.78 -13.10 -3.72
CA LEU A 555 -34.82 -13.35 -2.66
C LEU A 555 -33.58 -13.99 -3.29
N THR A 556 -32.43 -13.28 -3.28
CA THR A 556 -31.09 -13.78 -2.85
C THR A 556 -29.97 -12.88 -3.37
N ASN A 557 -29.77 -11.75 -2.69
CA ASN A 557 -28.43 -11.38 -2.32
C ASN A 557 -28.53 -10.78 -0.91
N LEU A 558 -28.48 -11.67 0.08
CA LEU A 558 -28.57 -11.35 1.51
C LEU A 558 -27.62 -10.19 1.89
N ASN A 559 -26.47 -10.11 1.23
CA ASN A 559 -25.45 -9.10 1.49
C ASN A 559 -25.84 -7.69 1.00
N LYS A 560 -26.75 -7.54 0.02
CA LYS A 560 -27.22 -6.23 -0.48
C LYS A 560 -28.11 -5.48 0.51
N LYS A 561 -28.65 -6.18 1.50
CA LYS A 561 -29.51 -5.63 2.56
C LYS A 561 -28.97 -5.92 3.96
N LEU A 562 -27.71 -6.34 4.08
CA LEU A 562 -27.14 -6.68 5.39
C LEU A 562 -27.25 -5.46 6.32
N GLY A 563 -28.09 -5.57 7.36
CA GLY A 563 -28.35 -4.50 8.30
C GLY A 563 -29.27 -3.39 7.79
N TYR A 564 -29.84 -3.50 6.59
CA TYR A 564 -30.73 -2.49 6.01
C TYR A 564 -32.10 -2.49 6.70
N ASP A 565 -32.73 -3.67 6.77
CA ASP A 565 -34.09 -3.79 7.30
C ASP A 565 -34.11 -3.46 8.81
N GLU A 566 -33.07 -3.86 9.55
CA GLU A 566 -32.86 -3.50 10.95
C GLU A 566 -32.67 -1.99 11.13
N LEU A 567 -31.77 -1.37 10.35
CA LEU A 567 -31.53 0.08 10.39
C LEU A 567 -32.80 0.87 10.08
N VAL A 568 -33.51 0.51 9.01
CA VAL A 568 -34.75 1.19 8.60
C VAL A 568 -35.83 1.04 9.66
N LYS A 569 -35.98 -0.16 10.24
CA LYS A 569 -36.95 -0.40 11.31
C LYS A 569 -36.67 0.49 12.52
N THR A 570 -35.44 0.48 13.04
CA THR A 570 -35.07 1.29 14.21
C THR A 570 -35.17 2.79 13.91
N ALA A 571 -34.75 3.22 12.72
CA ALA A 571 -34.90 4.61 12.30
C ALA A 571 -36.37 5.04 12.19
N HIS A 572 -37.25 4.19 11.67
CA HIS A 572 -38.70 4.46 11.62
C HIS A 572 -39.31 4.56 13.02
N GLU A 573 -38.89 3.72 13.97
CA GLU A 573 -39.31 3.82 15.36
C GLU A 573 -38.89 5.17 15.98
N ILE A 574 -37.64 5.59 15.80
CA ILE A 574 -37.13 6.90 16.27
C ILE A 574 -37.88 8.07 15.62
N ILE A 575 -38.10 8.01 14.30
CA ILE A 575 -38.84 9.04 13.56
C ILE A 575 -40.27 9.14 14.11
N LYS A 576 -40.95 8.01 14.29
CA LYS A 576 -42.31 7.98 14.81
C LYS A 576 -42.39 8.61 16.20
N GLU A 577 -41.52 8.21 17.12
CA GLU A 577 -41.44 8.78 18.48
C GLU A 577 -41.29 10.32 18.43
N HIS A 578 -40.42 10.85 17.58
CA HIS A 578 -40.20 12.31 17.45
C HIS A 578 -41.40 13.10 16.94
N TYR A 579 -42.27 12.50 16.10
CA TYR A 579 -43.46 13.17 15.59
C TYR A 579 -44.73 12.90 16.40
N GLU A 580 -44.75 11.86 17.25
CA GLU A 580 -45.81 11.67 18.25
C GLU A 580 -45.63 12.62 19.46
N GLU A 581 -44.40 13.06 19.75
CA GLU A 581 -44.08 14.00 20.84
C GLU A 581 -44.26 15.49 20.48
N LYS A 582 -44.43 15.83 19.19
CA LYS A 582 -44.67 17.20 18.69
C LYS A 582 -46.14 17.49 18.50
#